data_AF-A0A2D6MB04-F1
#
_entry.id   AF-A0A2D6MB04-F1
#
_cell.length_a   1.000
_cell.length_b   1.000
_cell.length_c   1.000
_cell.angle_alpha   90.00
_cell.angle_beta   90.00
_cell.angle_gamma   90.00
#
_symmetry.space_group_name_H-M   'P 1'
#
loop_
_entity.id
_entity.type
_entity.pdbx_description
1 polymer ?
#
loop_
_entity_poly.entity_id
_entity_poly.type
_entity_poly.pdbx_seq_one_letter_code
_entity_poly.pdbx_strand_id
1 'polypeptide(L)' 'MTNAKIGDFIKDLSPMKRSLGLVRQVDDDTGLMLVQFPKQGAFSWVVVENNGHYVVIKK' A
#
# COMPACT_ATOMS: atom_id res chain seq x y z
N MET A 1 10.50 -6.41 6.89
CA MET A 1 10.20 -5.00 6.54
C MET A 1 9.02 -4.51 7.37
N THR A 2 8.68 -3.22 7.35
CA THR A 2 7.50 -2.72 8.08
C THR A 2 6.24 -2.90 7.23
N ASN A 3 5.22 -3.57 7.76
CA ASN A 3 3.90 -3.63 7.14
C ASN A 3 3.16 -2.31 7.35
N ALA A 4 2.43 -1.86 6.33
CA ALA A 4 1.62 -0.65 6.43
C ALA A 4 0.32 -0.91 7.20
N LYS A 5 -0.20 0.15 7.83
CA LYS A 5 -1.52 0.16 8.46
C LYS A 5 -2.41 1.25 7.87
N ILE A 6 -3.70 1.22 8.21
CA ILE A 6 -4.65 2.26 7.81
C ILE A 6 -4.10 3.65 8.18
N GLY A 7 -4.14 4.56 7.22
CA GLY A 7 -3.63 5.92 7.35
C GLY A 7 -2.15 6.11 6.98
N ASP A 8 -1.38 5.04 6.82
CA ASP A 8 0.00 5.15 6.36
C ASP A 8 0.06 5.52 4.87
N PHE A 9 1.08 6.32 4.52
CA PHE A 9 1.49 6.48 3.14
C PHE A 9 2.49 5.40 2.76
N ILE A 10 2.31 4.78 1.60
CA ILE A 10 3.25 3.82 1.03
C ILE A 10 3.76 4.31 -0.32
N LYS A 11 5.02 4.00 -0.64
CA LYS A 11 5.56 4.11 -2.00
C LYS A 11 5.63 2.72 -2.60
N ASP A 12 4.89 2.50 -3.68
CA ASP A 12 4.91 1.23 -4.43
C ASP A 12 6.27 1.07 -5.13
N LEU A 13 6.92 -0.05 -4.82
CA LEU A 13 8.18 -0.49 -5.43
C LEU A 13 7.97 -1.67 -6.39
N SER A 14 6.74 -2.17 -6.50
CA SER A 14 6.40 -3.22 -7.45
C SER A 14 6.74 -2.81 -8.90
N PRO A 15 6.88 -3.76 -9.83
CA PRO A 15 7.05 -3.46 -11.25
C PRO A 15 5.97 -2.53 -11.83
N MET A 16 4.78 -2.49 -11.22
CA MET A 16 3.68 -1.59 -11.62
C MET A 16 3.99 -0.12 -11.33
N LYS A 17 4.94 0.18 -10.44
CA LYS A 17 5.41 1.53 -10.08
C LYS A 17 4.26 2.54 -9.88
N ARG A 18 3.25 2.15 -9.09
CA ARG A 18 2.01 2.91 -8.86
C ARG A 18 2.21 4.24 -8.11
N SER A 19 3.45 4.53 -7.70
CA SER A 19 3.87 5.74 -6.98
C SER A 19 3.43 5.75 -5.52
N LEU A 20 3.13 6.92 -4.97
CA LEU A 20 2.66 7.11 -3.60
C LEU A 20 1.19 6.70 -3.49
N GLY A 21 0.86 5.94 -2.46
CA GLY A 21 -0.49 5.53 -2.12
C GLY A 21 -0.81 5.75 -0.65
N LEU A 22 -2.10 5.90 -0.33
CA LEU A 22 -2.62 6.01 1.03
C LEU A 22 -3.41 4.75 1.37
N VAL A 23 -3.06 4.08 2.46
CA VAL A 23 -3.78 2.91 2.95
C VAL A 23 -5.12 3.36 3.53
N ARG A 24 -6.22 2.90 2.92
CA ARG A 24 -7.59 3.25 3.31
C ARG A 24 -8.24 2.19 4.19
N GLN A 25 -7.93 0.92 3.93
CA GLN A 25 -8.48 -0.22 4.65
C GLN A 25 -7.44 -1.34 4.69
N VAL A 26 -7.45 -2.12 5.75
CA VAL A 26 -6.75 -3.40 5.86
C VAL A 26 -7.81 -4.45 6.13
N ASP A 27 -7.73 -5.56 5.40
CA ASP A 27 -8.58 -6.73 5.56
C ASP A 27 -7.69 -7.88 6.03
N ASP A 28 -7.85 -8.22 7.32
CA ASP A 28 -7.04 -9.23 7.99
C ASP A 28 -7.46 -10.66 7.58
N ASP A 29 -8.69 -10.86 7.11
CA ASP A 29 -9.18 -12.16 6.66
C ASP A 29 -8.54 -12.56 5.32
N THR A 30 -8.31 -11.58 4.45
CA THR A 30 -7.67 -11.80 3.14
C THR A 30 -6.19 -11.48 3.10
N GLY A 31 -5.65 -10.79 4.10
CA GLY A 31 -4.26 -10.31 4.13
C GLY A 31 -3.98 -9.22 3.09
N LEU A 32 -5.01 -8.48 2.68
CA LEU A 32 -4.94 -7.43 1.67
C LEU A 32 -5.24 -6.06 2.29
N MET A 33 -4.68 -5.02 1.69
CA MET A 33 -4.99 -3.63 2.02
C MET A 33 -5.46 -2.87 0.79
N LEU A 34 -6.50 -2.07 0.97
CA LEU A 34 -7.00 -1.18 -0.07
C LEU A 34 -6.18 0.11 -0.04
N VAL A 35 -5.46 0.36 -1.12
CA VAL A 35 -4.59 1.54 -1.25
C VAL A 35 -5.14 2.45 -2.35
N GLN A 36 -5.33 3.72 -2.01
CA GLN A 36 -5.65 4.75 -2.99
C GLN A 36 -4.35 5.31 -3.57
N PHE A 37 -4.15 5.20 -4.88
CA PHE A 37 -3.00 5.76 -5.60
C PHE A 37 -3.42 7.03 -6.35
N PRO A 38 -3.18 8.25 -5.81
CA PRO A 38 -3.68 9.49 -6.41
C PRO A 38 -3.18 9.73 -7.82
N LYS A 39 -1.94 9.34 -8.12
CA LYS A 39 -1.35 9.47 -9.46
C LYS A 39 -2.12 8.68 -10.52
N GLN A 40 -2.70 7.54 -10.14
CA GLN A 40 -3.51 6.71 -11.04
C GLN A 40 -5.00 7.03 -10.95
N GLY A 41 -5.44 7.82 -9.98
CA GLY A 41 -6.86 8.06 -9.71
C GLY A 41 -7.64 6.80 -9.35
N ALA A 42 -6.95 5.75 -8.87
CA ALA A 42 -7.53 4.43 -8.68
C ALA A 42 -7.23 3.85 -7.29
N PHE A 43 -8.05 2.87 -6.91
CA PHE A 43 -7.82 2.02 -5.75
C PHE A 43 -7.22 0.70 -6.21
N SER A 44 -6.38 0.09 -5.38
CA SER A 44 -5.87 -1.25 -5.63
C SER A 44 -5.71 -2.01 -4.34
N TRP A 45 -6.04 -3.29 -4.39
CA TRP A 45 -5.68 -4.23 -3.34
C TRP A 45 -4.19 -4.55 -3.43
N VAL A 46 -3.51 -4.49 -2.29
CA VAL A 46 -2.08 -4.76 -2.16
C VAL A 46 -1.91 -5.73 -1.00
N VAL A 47 -1.02 -6.71 -1.13
CA VAL A 47 -0.71 -7.64 -0.04
C VAL A 47 -0.13 -6.87 1.14
N VAL A 48 -0.64 -7.13 2.34
CA VAL A 48 -0.18 -6.49 3.58
C VAL A 48 1.24 -6.92 3.91
N GLU A 49 1.55 -8.21 3.75
CA GLU A 49 2.89 -8.75 3.96
C GLU A 49 3.91 -8.08 3.04
N ASN A 50 4.77 -7.25 3.65
CA ASN A 50 5.71 -6.44 2.90
C ASN A 50 6.98 -7.22 2.57
N ASN A 51 6.96 -7.92 1.43
CA ASN A 51 8.10 -8.62 0.85
C ASN A 51 8.99 -7.71 -0.03
N GLY A 52 8.99 -6.40 0.22
CA GLY A 52 9.71 -5.41 -0.58
C GLY A 52 8.90 -4.76 -1.70
N HIS A 53 7.61 -5.06 -1.76
CA HIS A 53 6.70 -4.48 -2.75
C HIS A 53 6.40 -3.00 -2.50
N TYR A 54 6.60 -2.52 -1.27
CA TYR A 54 6.39 -1.13 -0.94
C TYR A 54 7.26 -0.67 0.23
N VAL A 55 7.41 0.65 0.38
CA VAL A 55 8.04 1.27 1.55
C VAL A 55 7.01 2.14 2.25
N VAL A 56 6.89 1.97 3.57
CA VAL A 56 6.07 2.85 4.43
C VAL A 56 6.80 4.17 4.64
N ILE A 57 6.15 5.27 4.29
CA ILE A 57 6.67 6.63 4.50
C ILE A 57 6.28 7.07 5.91
N LYS A 58 7.24 7.04 6.84
CA LYS A 58 7.08 7.61 8.17
C LYS A 58 7.31 9.12 8.11
N LYS A 59 6.42 9.88 8.74
CA LYS A 59 6.61 11.31 8.99
C LYS A 59 7.51 11.51 10.20
#